data_AF-X0ZW05-F1
#
_entry.id   AF-X0ZW05-F1
#
_cell.length_a   1.000
_cell.length_b   1.000
_cell.length_c   1.000
_cell.angle_alpha   90.00
_cell.angle_beta   90.00
_cell.angle_gamma   90.00
#
_symmetry.space_group_name_H-M   'P 1'
#
loop_
_entity.id
_entity.type
_entity.pdbx_description
1 polymer ?
#
loop_
_entity_poly.entity_id
_entity_poly.type
_entity_poly.pdbx_seq_one_letter_code
_entity_poly.pdbx_strand_id
1 'polypeptide(L)'
;TVKITIEEIICILEVLHRKSANWRGYHVFKERKTEIYVGWEKESREVIQIKIGDYVKKLRFPNLNFFTLMLEHILSEKIEFATSGITEKTIANGQSEGEGEYGVFSENIIARNGLQVVETTEFGASKETIKIGAKIKVESPKALLITTDSGEEFWIPKSTIHSDYDVENKKKFQKLIVDKWIIEKQGISK
;
A
#
# COMPACT_ATOMS: atom_id res chain seq x y z
N THR A 1 -16.16 -2.95 1.15
CA THR A 1 -16.11 -1.95 0.06
C THR A 1 -14.66 -1.63 -0.22
N VAL A 2 -14.25 -1.66 -1.49
CA VAL A 2 -12.89 -1.33 -1.93
C VAL A 2 -12.88 0.12 -2.41
N LYS A 3 -11.87 0.91 -2.00
CA LYS A 3 -11.71 2.29 -2.44
C LYS A 3 -10.63 2.33 -3.52
N ILE A 4 -11.01 2.58 -4.77
CA ILE A 4 -10.06 2.60 -5.89
C ILE A 4 -9.39 3.99 -5.96
N THR A 5 -8.07 4.03 -6.10
CA THR A 5 -7.30 5.28 -6.24
C THR A 5 -7.36 5.83 -7.68
N ILE A 6 -6.83 7.04 -7.92
CA ILE A 6 -6.78 7.64 -9.27
C ILE A 6 -5.88 6.80 -10.18
N GLU A 7 -4.74 6.35 -9.68
CA GLU A 7 -3.75 5.54 -10.41
C GLU A 7 -4.34 4.20 -10.81
N GLU A 8 -5.10 3.56 -9.92
CA GLU A 8 -5.79 2.31 -10.22
C GLU A 8 -6.90 2.51 -11.26
N ILE A 9 -7.65 3.62 -11.21
CA ILE A 9 -8.61 3.96 -12.27
C ILE A 9 -7.89 4.09 -13.61
N ILE A 10 -6.73 4.75 -13.65
CA ILE A 10 -5.92 4.90 -14.88
C ILE A 10 -5.48 3.52 -15.40
N CYS A 11 -4.99 2.64 -14.53
CA CYS A 11 -4.57 1.28 -14.93
C CYS A 11 -5.74 0.45 -15.46
N ILE A 12 -6.90 0.53 -14.81
CA ILE A 12 -8.13 -0.14 -15.27
C ILE A 12 -8.57 0.40 -16.64
N LEU A 13 -8.55 1.72 -16.82
CA LEU A 13 -8.86 2.36 -18.11
C LEU A 13 -7.89 1.94 -19.21
N GLU A 14 -6.60 1.77 -18.90
CA GLU A 14 -5.61 1.27 -19.86
C GLU A 14 -5.98 -0.12 -20.41
N VAL A 15 -6.48 -1.02 -19.55
CA VAL A 15 -7.01 -2.33 -19.96
C VAL A 15 -8.29 -2.16 -20.78
N LEU A 16 -9.22 -1.32 -20.34
CA LEU A 16 -10.50 -1.07 -21.04
C LEU A 16 -10.29 -0.49 -22.44
N HIS A 17 -9.31 0.39 -22.62
CA HIS A 17 -8.88 0.95 -23.90
C HIS A 17 -8.03 0.00 -24.73
N ARG A 18 -7.88 -1.27 -24.29
CA ARG A 18 -7.18 -2.33 -25.01
C ARG A 18 -5.68 -2.04 -25.22
N LYS A 19 -5.10 -1.11 -24.44
CA LYS A 19 -3.66 -0.81 -24.45
C LYS A 19 -2.88 -1.88 -23.70
N SER A 20 -3.47 -2.40 -22.62
CA SER A 20 -2.95 -3.54 -21.86
C SER A 20 -3.92 -4.73 -21.88
N ALA A 21 -3.39 -5.96 -21.80
CA ALA A 21 -4.20 -7.18 -21.82
C ALA A 21 -4.96 -7.38 -20.49
N ASN A 22 -4.28 -7.06 -19.40
CA ASN A 22 -4.79 -7.14 -18.04
C ASN A 22 -3.94 -6.28 -17.11
N TRP A 23 -4.50 -6.01 -15.94
CA TRP A 23 -3.89 -5.32 -14.83
C TRP A 23 -4.20 -6.07 -13.53
N ARG A 24 -3.25 -6.04 -12.60
CA ARG A 24 -3.41 -6.59 -11.26
C ARG A 24 -2.87 -5.61 -10.22
N GLY A 25 -3.66 -5.41 -9.17
CA GLY A 25 -3.33 -4.62 -7.99
C GLY A 25 -3.70 -5.34 -6.70
N TYR A 26 -3.25 -4.81 -5.56
CA TYR A 26 -3.56 -5.38 -4.25
C TYR A 26 -3.91 -4.29 -3.24
N HIS A 27 -5.04 -4.48 -2.55
CA HIS A 27 -5.49 -3.63 -1.46
C HIS A 27 -5.19 -4.27 -0.13
N VAL A 28 -4.42 -3.58 0.72
CA VAL A 28 -4.16 -4.01 2.10
C VAL A 28 -5.02 -3.19 3.05
N PHE A 29 -5.93 -3.86 3.75
CA PHE A 29 -6.70 -3.25 4.84
C PHE A 29 -6.54 -4.09 6.11
N LYS A 30 -5.92 -3.49 7.13
CA LYS A 30 -5.46 -4.19 8.34
C LYS A 30 -4.54 -5.35 7.96
N GLU A 31 -4.89 -6.58 8.30
CA GLU A 31 -4.11 -7.79 8.00
C GLU A 31 -4.63 -8.55 6.77
N ARG A 32 -5.62 -7.98 6.05
CA ARG A 32 -6.21 -8.62 4.87
C ARG A 32 -5.69 -7.98 3.59
N LYS A 33 -5.09 -8.80 2.73
CA LYS A 33 -4.68 -8.44 1.37
C LYS A 33 -5.74 -8.94 0.39
N THR A 34 -6.33 -8.03 -0.38
CA THR A 34 -7.35 -8.35 -1.40
C THR A 34 -6.76 -8.08 -2.77
N GLU A 35 -6.72 -9.10 -3.62
CA GLU A 35 -6.33 -8.96 -5.02
C GLU A 35 -7.45 -8.27 -5.81
N ILE A 36 -7.06 -7.33 -6.67
CA ILE A 36 -7.90 -6.77 -7.73
C ILE A 36 -7.26 -7.16 -9.06
N TYR A 37 -8.06 -7.74 -9.94
CA TYR A 37 -7.64 -8.12 -11.28
C TYR A 37 -8.67 -7.65 -12.30
N VAL A 38 -8.18 -7.05 -13.37
CA VAL A 38 -8.99 -6.65 -14.52
C VAL A 38 -8.32 -7.14 -15.78
N GLY A 39 -9.02 -7.90 -16.63
CA GLY A 39 -8.41 -8.44 -17.84
C GLY A 39 -9.40 -8.98 -18.86
N TRP A 40 -8.96 -9.07 -20.11
CA TRP A 40 -9.74 -9.67 -21.19
C TRP A 40 -9.64 -11.20 -21.16
N GLU A 41 -10.77 -11.92 -21.28
CA GLU A 41 -10.76 -13.39 -21.22
C GLU A 41 -10.12 -14.06 -22.43
N LYS A 42 -10.21 -13.41 -23.59
CA LYS A 42 -9.82 -13.97 -24.89
C LYS A 42 -9.19 -12.89 -25.75
N GLU A 43 -8.45 -13.31 -26.77
CA GLU A 43 -7.92 -12.41 -27.81
C GLU A 43 -9.02 -11.64 -28.54
N SER A 44 -10.25 -12.16 -28.59
CA SER A 44 -11.41 -11.45 -29.16
C SER A 44 -11.75 -10.16 -28.39
N ARG A 45 -11.32 -10.02 -27.12
CA ARG A 45 -11.52 -8.84 -26.26
C ARG A 45 -12.98 -8.36 -26.24
N GLU A 46 -13.93 -9.29 -26.21
CA GLU A 46 -15.37 -8.98 -26.13
C GLU A 46 -15.89 -8.97 -24.68
N VAL A 47 -15.19 -9.71 -23.81
CA VAL A 47 -15.57 -9.92 -22.42
C VAL A 47 -14.39 -9.50 -21.55
N ILE A 48 -14.62 -8.50 -20.72
CA ILE A 48 -13.69 -8.15 -19.64
C ILE A 48 -14.15 -8.83 -18.35
N GLN A 49 -13.18 -9.36 -17.62
CA GLN A 49 -13.36 -9.92 -16.30
C GLN A 49 -12.77 -8.95 -15.27
N ILE A 50 -13.56 -8.64 -14.26
CA ILE A 50 -13.16 -7.89 -13.07
C ILE A 50 -13.28 -8.85 -11.89
N LYS A 51 -12.17 -9.14 -11.22
CA LYS A 51 -12.09 -9.99 -10.04
C LYS A 51 -11.59 -9.17 -8.86
N ILE A 52 -12.28 -9.27 -7.72
CA ILE A 52 -11.90 -8.62 -6.45
C ILE A 52 -12.02 -9.67 -5.36
N GLY A 53 -10.89 -10.22 -4.89
CA GLY A 53 -10.90 -11.41 -4.04
C GLY A 53 -11.66 -12.56 -4.71
N ASP A 54 -12.69 -13.08 -4.04
CA ASP A 54 -13.52 -14.17 -4.55
C ASP A 54 -14.67 -13.70 -5.46
N TYR A 55 -14.93 -12.39 -5.52
CA TYR A 55 -15.97 -11.84 -6.37
C TYR A 55 -15.47 -11.72 -7.81
N VAL A 56 -16.26 -12.23 -8.77
CA VAL A 56 -15.97 -12.15 -10.20
C VAL A 56 -17.17 -11.56 -10.93
N LYS A 57 -16.92 -10.52 -11.73
CA LYS A 57 -17.89 -9.91 -12.62
C LYS A 57 -17.36 -9.89 -14.05
N LYS A 58 -18.19 -10.35 -14.98
CA LYS A 58 -17.92 -10.28 -16.42
C LYS A 58 -18.76 -9.15 -17.02
N LEU A 59 -18.15 -8.30 -17.82
CA LEU A 59 -18.83 -7.24 -18.55
C LEU A 59 -18.65 -7.46 -20.05
N ARG A 60 -19.74 -7.20 -20.78
CA ARG A 60 -19.81 -7.21 -22.25
C ARG A 60 -20.47 -5.93 -22.71
N PHE A 61 -20.44 -5.67 -24.01
CA PHE A 61 -21.29 -4.65 -24.60
C PHE A 61 -22.78 -4.87 -24.21
N PRO A 62 -23.56 -3.82 -23.86
CA PRO A 62 -23.19 -2.40 -23.77
C PRO A 62 -22.64 -1.97 -22.40
N ASN A 63 -22.80 -2.81 -21.37
CA ASN A 63 -22.41 -2.50 -19.98
C ASN A 63 -20.91 -2.15 -19.84
N LEU A 64 -20.06 -2.81 -20.64
CA LEU A 64 -18.65 -2.49 -20.77
C LEU A 64 -18.44 -1.03 -21.16
N ASN A 65 -19.15 -0.56 -22.19
CA ASN A 65 -19.02 0.80 -22.70
C ASN A 65 -19.50 1.82 -21.66
N PHE A 66 -20.63 1.53 -21.02
CA PHE A 66 -21.13 2.35 -19.92
C PHE A 66 -20.12 2.45 -18.76
N PHE A 67 -19.51 1.32 -18.38
CA PHE A 67 -18.50 1.29 -17.32
C PHE A 67 -17.26 2.09 -17.68
N THR A 68 -16.78 2.00 -18.92
CA THR A 68 -15.65 2.81 -19.41
C THR A 68 -15.96 4.30 -19.31
N LEU A 69 -17.10 4.75 -19.87
CA LEU A 69 -17.51 6.16 -19.82
C LEU A 69 -17.65 6.67 -18.39
N MET A 70 -18.19 5.83 -17.49
CA MET A 70 -18.33 6.18 -16.08
C MET A 70 -16.95 6.36 -15.41
N LEU A 71 -15.98 5.49 -15.67
CA LEU A 71 -14.64 5.61 -15.10
C LEU A 71 -13.87 6.81 -15.67
N GLU A 72 -14.00 7.09 -16.97
CA GLU A 72 -13.44 8.30 -17.59
C GLU A 72 -14.01 9.56 -16.94
N HIS A 73 -15.34 9.61 -16.75
CA HIS A 73 -15.99 10.73 -16.09
C HIS A 73 -15.56 10.86 -14.63
N ILE A 74 -15.51 9.77 -13.85
CA ILE A 74 -15.02 9.82 -12.47
C ILE A 74 -13.57 10.30 -12.42
N LEU A 75 -12.73 9.86 -13.36
CA LEU A 75 -11.34 10.30 -13.44
C LEU A 75 -11.25 11.79 -13.75
N SER A 76 -12.01 12.31 -14.72
CA SER A 76 -12.01 13.73 -15.07
C SER A 76 -12.48 14.60 -13.89
N GLU A 77 -13.57 14.20 -13.24
CA GLU A 77 -14.09 14.89 -12.05
C GLU A 77 -13.07 14.88 -10.91
N LYS A 78 -12.41 13.73 -10.68
CA LYS A 78 -11.36 13.63 -9.67
C LYS A 78 -10.16 14.52 -9.98
N ILE A 79 -9.81 14.72 -11.24
CA ILE A 79 -8.71 15.61 -11.64
C ILE A 79 -9.12 17.08 -11.47
N GLU A 80 -10.32 17.45 -11.93
CA GLU A 80 -10.82 18.82 -11.86
C GLU A 80 -11.08 19.28 -10.41
N PHE A 81 -11.69 18.41 -9.61
CA PHE A 81 -12.08 18.68 -8.23
C PHE A 81 -11.15 18.06 -7.19
N ALA A 82 -9.96 17.60 -7.58
CA ALA A 82 -8.86 17.36 -6.65
C ALA A 82 -8.40 18.71 -6.09
N THR A 83 -9.21 19.30 -5.22
CA THR A 83 -8.75 20.34 -4.33
C THR A 83 -7.74 19.66 -3.43
N SER A 84 -6.45 19.95 -3.66
CA SER A 84 -5.45 19.79 -2.64
C SER A 84 -6.05 20.37 -1.37
N GLY A 85 -6.35 19.53 -0.39
CA GLY A 85 -6.43 20.02 0.97
C GLY A 85 -5.06 20.62 1.22
N ILE A 86 -4.94 21.94 1.08
CA ILE A 86 -3.86 22.67 1.72
C ILE A 86 -4.17 22.47 3.20
N THR A 87 -3.71 21.35 3.77
CA THR A 87 -3.43 21.33 5.20
C THR A 87 -2.41 22.43 5.36
N GLU A 88 -2.85 23.58 5.85
CA GLU A 88 -1.99 24.60 6.40
C GLU A 88 -1.16 23.91 7.49
N LYS A 89 -0.04 23.31 7.10
CA LYS A 89 1.07 23.10 8.00
C LYS A 89 1.48 24.50 8.38
N THR A 90 1.03 24.95 9.55
CA THR A 90 1.54 26.15 10.19
C THR A 90 3.06 26.08 10.13
N ILE A 91 3.67 26.93 9.29
CA ILE A 91 5.11 27.05 9.17
C ILE A 91 5.58 27.68 10.47
N ALA A 92 5.92 26.83 11.44
CA ALA A 92 6.75 27.19 12.58
C ALA A 92 8.00 26.33 12.50
N ASN A 93 9.07 26.97 12.01
CA ASN A 93 10.47 26.58 12.07
C ASN A 93 10.92 25.41 11.17
N GLY A 94 11.26 25.78 9.93
CA GLY A 94 12.54 25.46 9.31
C GLY A 94 13.04 24.02 9.41
N GLN A 95 12.54 23.16 8.52
CA GLN A 95 13.29 22.10 7.84
C GLN A 95 12.47 21.70 6.62
N SER A 96 13.09 21.75 5.44
CA SER A 96 12.50 21.30 4.19
C SER A 96 12.28 19.79 4.25
N GLU A 97 11.07 19.38 4.61
CA GLU A 97 10.59 18.01 4.39
C GLU A 97 10.45 17.81 2.87
N GLY A 98 11.37 17.03 2.30
CA GLY A 98 11.22 16.54 0.93
C GLY A 98 9.87 15.85 0.81
N GLU A 99 9.14 16.21 -0.23
CA GLU A 99 7.94 15.51 -0.69
C GLU A 99 8.24 14.01 -0.67
N GLY A 100 7.51 13.27 0.17
CA GLY A 100 7.63 11.83 0.24
C GLY A 100 7.47 11.26 -1.16
N GLU A 101 8.55 10.73 -1.70
CA GLU A 101 8.65 10.20 -3.05
C GLU A 101 7.63 9.05 -3.19
N TYR A 102 6.49 9.35 -3.82
CA TYR A 102 5.47 8.35 -4.16
C TYR A 102 5.97 7.52 -5.35
N GLY A 103 6.88 6.59 -5.08
CA GLY A 103 7.37 5.61 -6.03
C GLY A 103 6.44 4.40 -6.11
N VAL A 104 5.39 4.46 -6.92
CA VAL A 104 4.68 3.25 -7.34
C VAL A 104 5.51 2.60 -8.44
N PHE A 105 6.23 1.52 -8.09
CA PHE A 105 6.90 0.68 -9.08
C PHE A 105 5.84 -0.04 -9.93
N SER A 106 5.69 0.39 -11.18
CA SER A 106 5.00 -0.36 -12.22
C SER A 106 6.03 -1.27 -12.91
N GLU A 107 6.01 -2.55 -12.59
CA GLU A 107 6.84 -3.53 -13.29
C GLU A 107 6.13 -3.95 -14.58
N ASN A 108 6.72 -3.61 -15.73
CA ASN A 108 6.19 -3.96 -17.04
C ASN A 108 6.63 -5.39 -17.39
N ILE A 109 5.74 -6.36 -17.28
CA ILE A 109 6.02 -7.74 -17.69
C ILE A 109 5.47 -7.94 -19.10
N ILE A 110 6.36 -8.19 -20.07
CA ILE A 110 5.96 -8.52 -21.45
C ILE A 110 5.42 -9.95 -21.44
N ALA A 111 4.12 -10.14 -21.67
CA ALA A 111 3.57 -11.48 -21.85
C ALA A 111 4.06 -12.08 -23.18
N ARG A 112 4.17 -13.42 -23.25
CA ARG A 112 4.68 -14.20 -24.41
C ARG A 112 3.95 -13.93 -25.74
N ASN A 113 2.84 -13.21 -25.72
CA ASN A 113 2.02 -12.80 -26.87
C ASN A 113 2.25 -11.33 -27.30
N GLY A 114 3.32 -10.68 -26.84
CA GLY A 114 3.68 -9.31 -27.24
C GLY A 114 2.78 -8.22 -26.65
N LEU A 115 1.97 -8.55 -25.63
CA LEU A 115 1.13 -7.61 -24.90
C LEU A 115 1.74 -7.27 -23.54
N GLN A 116 1.69 -5.99 -23.20
CA GLN A 116 2.17 -5.45 -21.93
C GLN A 116 1.19 -5.85 -20.80
N VAL A 117 1.74 -6.37 -19.72
CA VAL A 117 1.06 -6.57 -18.44
C VAL A 117 1.63 -5.53 -17.47
N VAL A 118 0.74 -4.74 -16.88
CA VAL A 118 1.09 -3.76 -15.86
C VAL A 118 0.73 -4.37 -14.51
N GLU A 119 1.74 -4.70 -13.70
CA GLU A 119 1.54 -5.04 -12.29
C GLU A 119 1.85 -3.81 -11.44
N THR A 120 0.87 -3.40 -10.62
CA THR A 120 1.04 -2.32 -9.66
C THR A 120 1.13 -2.94 -8.28
N THR A 121 2.35 -3.24 -7.84
CA THR A 121 2.58 -3.63 -6.45
C THR A 121 2.84 -2.38 -5.61
N GLU A 122 1.89 -2.02 -4.76
CA GLU A 122 2.23 -1.20 -3.59
C GLU A 122 3.01 -2.06 -2.60
N PHE A 123 4.33 -2.10 -2.77
CA PHE A 123 5.24 -2.57 -1.73
C PHE A 123 6.61 -1.92 -1.94
N GLY A 124 6.83 -0.80 -1.25
CA GLY A 124 8.05 -0.03 -1.40
C GLY A 124 8.23 1.10 -0.41
N ALA A 125 7.71 0.99 0.82
CA ALA A 125 8.34 1.76 1.89
C ALA A 125 9.71 1.11 2.11
N SER A 126 10.79 1.85 1.86
CA SER A 126 12.12 1.43 2.30
C SER A 126 11.99 1.00 3.76
N LYS A 127 12.30 -0.27 4.05
CA LYS A 127 12.37 -0.77 5.43
C LYS A 127 13.64 -0.22 6.04
N GLU A 128 13.70 1.10 6.26
CA GLU A 128 14.69 1.67 7.15
C GLU A 128 14.45 1.05 8.52
N THR A 129 15.38 0.21 8.95
CA THR A 129 15.34 -0.46 10.24
C THR A 129 16.33 0.23 11.16
N ILE A 130 15.90 0.49 12.39
CA ILE A 130 16.73 1.11 13.43
C ILE A 130 17.00 0.07 14.51
N LYS A 131 18.22 0.11 15.04
CA LYS A 131 18.62 -0.69 16.21
C LYS A 131 18.31 0.10 17.47
N ILE A 132 17.39 -0.41 18.29
CA ILE A 132 17.05 0.19 19.58
C ILE A 132 17.47 -0.74 20.72
N GLY A 133 17.92 -0.16 21.84
CA GLY A 133 18.12 -0.88 23.09
C GLY A 133 16.84 -0.85 23.91
N ALA A 134 16.23 -2.00 24.13
CA ALA A 134 14.92 -2.08 24.78
C ALA A 134 14.78 -3.29 25.70
N LYS A 135 13.91 -3.16 26.70
CA LYS A 135 13.57 -4.19 27.66
C LYS A 135 12.11 -4.60 27.50
N ILE A 136 11.85 -5.88 27.23
CA ILE A 136 10.50 -6.40 27.05
C ILE A 136 9.86 -6.62 28.43
N LYS A 137 8.76 -5.93 28.72
CA LYS A 137 8.01 -6.07 29.97
C LYS A 137 6.86 -7.05 29.85
N VAL A 138 6.07 -6.93 28.79
CA VAL A 138 4.83 -7.68 28.59
C VAL A 138 4.72 -8.11 27.15
N GLU A 139 4.29 -9.35 26.94
CA GLU A 139 3.97 -9.89 25.64
C GLU A 139 2.45 -10.03 25.48
N SER A 140 1.96 -9.65 24.31
CA SER A 140 0.62 -9.97 23.83
C SER A 140 0.72 -10.82 22.56
N PRO A 141 -0.40 -11.40 22.07
CA PRO A 141 -0.40 -12.16 20.82
C PRO A 141 0.12 -11.36 19.61
N LYS A 142 -0.06 -10.03 19.59
CA LYS A 142 0.24 -9.18 18.42
C LYS A 142 1.32 -8.11 18.66
N ALA A 143 1.68 -7.82 19.91
CA ALA A 143 2.59 -6.73 20.26
C ALA A 143 3.38 -7.03 21.54
N LEU A 144 4.52 -6.37 21.69
CA LEU A 144 5.35 -6.36 22.88
C LEU A 144 5.33 -4.97 23.51
N LEU A 145 5.14 -4.90 24.83
CA LEU A 145 5.39 -3.68 25.60
C LEU A 145 6.87 -3.64 25.92
N ILE A 146 7.55 -2.61 25.44
CA ILE A 146 8.97 -2.41 25.69
C ILE A 146 9.22 -1.15 26.49
N THR A 147 10.36 -1.13 27.19
CA THR A 147 10.89 0.06 27.87
C THR A 147 12.25 0.40 27.26
N THR A 148 12.44 1.64 26.83
CA THR A 148 13.73 2.14 26.30
C THR A 148 14.70 2.54 27.40
N ASP A 149 15.93 2.89 27.02
CA ASP A 149 16.96 3.47 27.89
C ASP A 149 16.52 4.78 28.54
N SER A 150 15.65 5.55 27.87
CA SER A 150 15.02 6.76 28.40
C SER A 150 13.95 6.51 29.47
N GLY A 151 13.57 5.25 29.72
CA GLY A 151 12.53 4.89 30.69
C GLY A 151 11.09 5.01 30.17
N GLU A 152 10.92 5.34 28.89
CA GLU A 152 9.62 5.42 28.23
C GLU A 152 9.09 4.04 27.85
N GLU A 153 7.76 3.87 27.92
CA GLU A 153 7.08 2.61 27.65
C GLU A 153 6.17 2.73 26.44
N PHE A 154 6.30 1.80 25.48
CA PHE A 154 5.42 1.77 24.31
C PHE A 154 5.26 0.37 23.74
N TRP A 155 4.14 0.21 23.04
CA TRP A 155 3.77 -1.04 22.37
C TRP A 155 4.34 -1.08 20.97
N ILE A 156 5.12 -2.13 20.68
CA ILE A 156 5.63 -2.44 19.34
C ILE A 156 4.94 -3.70 18.81
N PRO A 157 4.34 -3.66 17.60
CA PRO A 157 3.85 -4.85 16.92
C PRO A 157 4.96 -5.88 16.66
N LYS A 158 4.69 -7.17 16.82
CA LYS A 158 5.68 -8.23 16.55
C LYS A 158 6.12 -8.25 15.08
N SER A 159 5.23 -7.88 14.17
CA SER A 159 5.49 -7.83 12.72
C SER A 159 6.51 -6.77 12.31
N THR A 160 6.77 -5.77 13.16
CA THR A 160 7.73 -4.68 12.92
C THR A 160 9.11 -4.95 13.52
N ILE A 161 9.30 -6.08 14.21
CA ILE A 161 10.57 -6.49 14.82
C ILE A 161 11.20 -7.56 13.93
N HIS A 162 12.40 -7.27 13.42
CA HIS A 162 13.13 -8.14 12.48
C HIS A 162 14.31 -8.87 13.13
N SER A 163 14.46 -8.75 14.45
CA SER A 163 15.47 -9.46 15.24
C SER A 163 14.82 -10.51 16.13
N ASP A 164 15.56 -11.58 16.41
CA ASP A 164 15.19 -12.50 17.49
C ASP A 164 15.18 -11.77 18.83
N TYR A 165 14.19 -12.07 19.67
CA TYR A 165 14.02 -11.46 20.98
C TYR A 165 13.62 -12.51 22.03
N ASP A 166 14.13 -12.34 23.24
CA ASP A 166 13.87 -13.21 24.37
C ASP A 166 12.84 -12.57 25.31
N VAL A 167 11.65 -13.18 25.42
CA VAL A 167 10.56 -12.70 26.28
C VAL A 167 10.71 -13.20 27.72
N GLU A 168 11.45 -14.28 27.94
CA GLU A 168 11.61 -14.88 29.27
C GLU A 168 12.54 -14.04 30.14
N ASN A 169 13.53 -13.40 29.53
CA ASN A 169 14.53 -12.61 30.23
C ASN A 169 14.13 -11.12 30.41
N LYS A 170 13.01 -10.90 31.13
CA LYS A 170 12.38 -9.59 31.39
C LYS A 170 13.24 -8.52 32.07
N LYS A 171 14.50 -8.82 32.44
CA LYS A 171 15.42 -7.89 33.13
C LYS A 171 16.54 -7.35 32.23
N LYS A 172 16.80 -7.98 31.08
CA LYS A 172 17.95 -7.66 30.22
C LYS A 172 17.57 -6.68 29.11
N PHE A 173 18.41 -5.68 28.88
CA PHE A 173 18.32 -4.84 27.68
C PHE A 173 18.77 -5.67 26.47
N GLN A 174 17.90 -5.73 25.47
CA GLN A 174 18.15 -6.43 24.22
C GLN A 174 18.18 -5.43 23.08
N LYS A 175 19.01 -5.71 22.07
CA LYS A 175 19.07 -4.90 20.86
C LYS A 175 18.00 -5.41 19.91
N LEU A 176 16.96 -4.61 19.70
CA LEU A 176 15.89 -4.93 18.76
C LEU A 176 16.13 -4.20 17.44
N ILE A 177 15.96 -4.90 16.33
CA ILE A 177 15.93 -4.29 14.99
C ILE A 177 14.46 -4.06 14.66
N VAL A 178 14.06 -2.79 14.57
CA VAL A 178 12.64 -2.41 14.43
C VAL A 178 12.49 -1.40 13.29
N ASP A 179 11.35 -1.45 12.60
CA ASP A 179 11.04 -0.48 11.54
C ASP A 179 11.05 0.97 12.07
N LYS A 180 11.77 1.85 11.38
CA LYS A 180 11.99 3.26 11.76
C LYS A 180 10.70 4.03 12.04
N TRP A 181 9.67 3.79 11.22
CA TRP A 181 8.38 4.47 11.35
C TRP A 181 7.71 4.25 12.71
N ILE A 182 7.95 3.12 13.40
CA ILE A 182 7.34 2.86 14.71
C ILE A 182 7.97 3.75 15.78
N ILE A 183 9.26 4.07 15.65
CA ILE A 183 10.02 4.89 16.59
C ILE A 183 9.70 6.37 16.36
N GLU A 184 9.66 6.80 15.10
CA GLU A 184 9.29 8.16 14.71
C GLU A 184 7.85 8.50 15.13
N LYS A 185 6.91 7.55 14.96
CA LYS A 185 5.51 7.74 15.37
C LYS A 185 5.31 7.91 16.87
N GLN A 186 6.20 7.34 17.68
CA GLN A 186 6.14 7.44 19.15
C GLN A 186 6.90 8.66 19.68
N GLY A 187 7.48 9.50 18.81
CA GLY A 187 8.17 10.72 19.20
C GLY A 187 9.54 10.50 19.86
N ILE A 188 10.12 9.30 19.72
CA ILE A 188 11.46 8.98 20.26
C ILE A 188 12.50 9.40 19.22
N SER A 189 12.51 10.70 18.91
CA SER A 189 13.64 11.31 18.22
C SER A 189 14.65 11.65 19.31
N LYS A 190 15.84 11.04 19.24
CA LYS A 190 17.04 11.77 19.67
C LYS A 190 17.43 12.72 18.55
#